data_AF-A0ABD2IBE2-F1
#
_entry.id   AF-A0ABD2IBE2-F1
#
_cell.length_a   1.000
_cell.length_b   1.000
_cell.length_c   1.000
_cell.angle_alpha   90.00
_cell.angle_beta   90.00
_cell.angle_gamma   90.00
#
_symmetry.space_group_name_H-M   'P 1'
#
loop_
_entity.id
_entity.type
_entity.pdbx_description
1 polymer ?
#
loop_
_entity_poly.entity_id
_entity_poly.type
_entity_poly.pdbx_seq_one_letter_code
_entity_poly.pdbx_strand_id
1 'polypeptide(L)'
;MISKKWSEKVETEDRNEITQGNRCKDIFLLFGSLPSMTTEPLNLNIDPYFDVQDGQLHGDLVSDWLSVLLSENRNRKTVQYIFTICLRLRLPQDVKYIALNLFNNFMCAHIESLYAMVMLKPGKKTEPQRERDWEKIFTTVSRQVALRTVSCIQIASKMRSHTFALNVPRVRSCLQSLGYAYTDDAIRKSEIRILMAIGFCMSSANTPITYVESLLNLTYRANPHLKMNIDSLWEYSVLILDCVFLRMDDFYRRILLLVHGDRTEFATRERILQVEADYALLACGVICIACTCIHGRDFINSVMFSLQRITGIPSEHIIHMYTGIFQTVYDHLVGHPLTDSHASASLLQHIRLSNNNQ
;
A
#
# COMPACT_ATOMS: atom_id res chain seq x y z
N MET A 1 -0.59 -22.98 -7.82
CA MET A 1 -1.64 -23.78 -8.48
C MET A 1 -2.88 -22.94 -8.78
N ILE A 2 -3.28 -22.04 -7.87
CA ILE A 2 -4.36 -21.06 -8.07
C ILE A 2 -3.94 -19.98 -9.10
N SER A 3 -2.73 -19.41 -8.99
CA SER A 3 -2.18 -18.49 -10.00
C SER A 3 -2.04 -19.10 -11.41
N LYS A 4 -1.74 -20.41 -11.54
CA LYS A 4 -1.73 -21.12 -12.85
C LYS A 4 -3.15 -21.34 -13.39
N LYS A 5 -4.10 -21.74 -12.53
CA LYS A 5 -5.52 -21.85 -12.90
C LYS A 5 -6.13 -20.50 -13.29
N TRP A 6 -5.69 -19.40 -12.69
CA TRP A 6 -6.08 -18.04 -13.06
C TRP A 6 -5.57 -17.65 -14.45
N SER A 7 -4.32 -17.99 -14.79
CA SER A 7 -3.79 -17.76 -16.15
C SER A 7 -4.54 -18.58 -17.21
N GLU A 8 -4.90 -19.84 -16.91
CA GLU A 8 -5.66 -20.69 -17.83
C GLU A 8 -7.14 -20.27 -17.97
N LYS A 9 -7.76 -19.73 -16.91
CA LYS A 9 -9.16 -19.27 -16.93
C LYS A 9 -9.34 -17.98 -17.74
N VAL A 10 -8.37 -17.05 -17.66
CA VAL A 10 -8.31 -15.83 -18.51
C VAL A 10 -8.19 -16.19 -20.00
N GLU A 11 -7.44 -17.25 -20.35
CA GLU A 11 -7.34 -17.73 -21.74
C GLU A 11 -8.66 -18.31 -22.28
N THR A 12 -9.52 -18.85 -21.43
CA THR A 12 -10.82 -19.43 -21.83
C THR A 12 -11.97 -18.42 -21.87
N GLU A 13 -11.93 -17.38 -21.03
CA GLU A 13 -12.95 -16.32 -21.00
C GLU A 13 -12.77 -15.31 -22.14
N ASP A 14 -11.52 -15.04 -22.57
CA ASP A 14 -11.20 -14.18 -23.72
C ASP A 14 -11.76 -14.72 -25.07
N ARG A 15 -12.12 -16.00 -25.15
CA ARG A 15 -12.73 -16.59 -26.37
C ARG A 15 -14.26 -16.58 -26.38
N ASN A 16 -14.93 -16.42 -25.23
CA ASN A 16 -16.37 -16.64 -25.12
C ASN A 16 -17.19 -15.41 -24.70
N GLU A 17 -16.59 -14.30 -24.28
CA GLU A 17 -17.33 -13.08 -23.89
C GLU A 17 -17.24 -11.95 -24.94
N ILE A 18 -17.78 -12.18 -26.13
CA ILE A 18 -18.20 -11.09 -27.05
C ILE A 18 -19.68 -10.70 -26.85
N THR A 19 -20.44 -11.41 -26.00
CA THR A 19 -21.86 -11.11 -25.80
C THR A 19 -22.33 -11.37 -24.37
N GLN A 20 -22.05 -10.43 -23.46
CA GLN A 20 -23.00 -10.06 -22.39
C GLN A 20 -22.53 -8.78 -21.66
N GLY A 21 -23.24 -7.68 -21.94
CA GLY A 21 -23.00 -6.38 -21.33
C GLY A 21 -23.76 -6.16 -20.02
N ASN A 22 -23.37 -5.05 -19.36
CA ASN A 22 -24.14 -4.26 -18.39
C ASN A 22 -24.11 -4.65 -16.89
N ARG A 23 -22.93 -4.90 -16.30
CA ARG A 23 -22.72 -4.70 -14.84
C ARG A 23 -21.56 -3.78 -14.42
N CYS A 24 -20.67 -3.39 -15.35
CA CYS A 24 -19.54 -2.49 -15.06
C CYS A 24 -19.82 -0.99 -15.29
N LYS A 25 -21.05 -0.59 -15.63
CA LYS A 25 -21.34 0.83 -15.95
C LYS A 25 -21.48 1.73 -14.73
N ASP A 26 -21.79 1.17 -13.55
CA ASP A 26 -22.00 1.98 -12.34
C ASP A 26 -20.68 2.37 -11.62
N ILE A 27 -19.57 1.69 -11.91
CA ILE A 27 -18.24 2.03 -11.35
C ILE A 27 -17.56 3.15 -12.17
N PHE A 28 -17.92 3.31 -13.45
CA PHE A 28 -17.38 4.36 -14.32
C PHE A 28 -17.76 5.78 -13.87
N LEU A 29 -18.82 5.93 -13.07
CA LEU A 29 -19.26 7.22 -12.54
C LEU A 29 -18.53 7.63 -11.24
N LEU A 30 -17.77 6.72 -10.60
CA LEU A 30 -16.97 7.02 -9.40
C LEU A 30 -15.57 7.57 -9.70
N PHE A 31 -15.10 7.43 -10.93
CA PHE A 31 -13.81 7.95 -11.38
C PHE A 31 -14.03 9.11 -12.33
N GLY A 32 -14.42 10.25 -11.75
CA GLY A 32 -14.43 11.54 -12.43
C GLY A 32 -13.11 11.83 -13.14
N SER A 33 -13.19 12.77 -14.09
CA SER A 33 -12.11 13.34 -14.89
C SER A 33 -10.74 13.28 -14.21
N LEU A 34 -9.71 12.85 -14.95
CA LEU A 34 -8.31 12.90 -14.48
C LEU A 34 -8.06 14.22 -13.73
N PRO A 35 -7.55 14.20 -12.49
CA PRO A 35 -6.81 15.35 -12.02
C PRO A 35 -5.61 15.43 -12.95
N SER A 36 -5.58 16.45 -13.81
CA SER A 36 -4.30 17.01 -14.21
C SER A 36 -3.50 17.21 -12.93
N MET A 37 -2.26 16.72 -12.86
CA MET A 37 -1.29 17.34 -11.96
C MET A 37 -1.06 18.75 -12.49
N THR A 38 -2.01 19.66 -12.25
CA THR A 38 -1.70 21.08 -12.13
C THR A 38 -0.72 21.15 -10.98
N THR A 39 0.51 21.44 -11.33
CA THR A 39 1.61 21.76 -10.44
C THR A 39 1.26 23.05 -9.70
N GLU A 40 0.34 22.98 -8.74
CA GLU A 40 0.41 23.92 -7.63
C GLU A 40 1.63 23.55 -6.80
N PRO A 41 2.47 24.51 -6.42
CA PRO A 41 3.57 24.24 -5.52
C PRO A 41 2.94 23.63 -4.26
N LEU A 42 3.36 22.40 -3.94
CA LEU A 42 3.16 21.83 -2.62
C LEU A 42 3.78 22.84 -1.64
N ASN A 43 2.95 23.67 -1.01
CA ASN A 43 3.37 24.53 0.09
C ASN A 43 3.72 23.61 1.26
N LEU A 44 4.93 23.08 1.20
CA LEU A 44 5.69 22.60 2.34
C LEU A 44 5.89 23.82 3.26
N ASN A 45 5.02 24.00 4.24
CA ASN A 45 5.38 24.84 5.38
C ASN A 45 6.15 23.98 6.39
N ILE A 46 7.25 23.41 5.93
CA ILE A 46 8.26 22.74 6.75
C ILE A 46 9.58 23.34 6.30
N ASP A 47 9.81 24.58 6.72
CA ASP A 47 11.15 25.14 6.67
C ASP A 47 12.04 24.21 7.49
N PRO A 48 13.14 23.69 6.92
CA PRO A 48 14.07 22.90 7.71
C PRO A 48 14.59 23.83 8.82
N TYR A 49 14.51 23.36 10.07
CA TYR A 49 14.92 24.16 11.21
C TYR A 49 16.45 24.14 11.31
N PHE A 50 17.10 25.15 10.73
CA PHE A 50 18.57 25.25 10.61
C PHE A 50 19.26 25.95 11.79
N ASP A 51 18.55 26.27 12.87
CA ASP A 51 19.05 27.15 13.94
C ASP A 51 19.92 26.44 15.01
N VAL A 52 20.49 25.27 14.70
CA VAL A 52 21.33 24.52 15.64
C VAL A 52 22.80 24.75 15.30
N GLN A 53 23.48 25.54 16.14
CA GLN A 53 24.89 25.96 15.96
C GLN A 53 25.91 24.84 16.19
N ASP A 54 25.49 23.68 16.67
CA ASP A 54 26.36 22.52 16.78
C ASP A 54 26.31 21.78 15.45
N GLY A 55 27.43 21.78 14.72
CA GLY A 55 27.56 21.22 13.36
C GLY A 55 27.33 19.70 13.22
N GLN A 56 26.47 19.11 14.04
CA GLN A 56 25.87 17.81 13.87
C GLN A 56 24.35 17.95 14.00
N LEU A 57 23.64 17.78 12.88
CA LEU A 57 22.21 17.47 12.95
C LEU A 57 22.07 16.10 13.63
N HIS A 58 21.30 16.05 14.71
CA HIS A 58 21.03 14.82 15.48
C HIS A 58 20.50 13.73 14.52
N GLY A 59 20.96 12.48 14.66
CA GLY A 59 20.53 11.36 13.79
C GLY A 59 19.00 11.19 13.74
N ASP A 60 18.30 11.68 14.77
CA ASP A 60 16.85 11.71 14.87
C ASP A 60 16.19 12.59 13.80
N LEU A 61 16.84 13.67 13.32
CA LEU A 61 16.27 14.52 12.26
C LEU A 61 16.23 13.83 10.90
N VAL A 62 17.21 12.98 10.59
CA VAL A 62 17.22 12.16 9.36
C VAL A 62 16.19 11.05 9.46
N SER A 63 16.10 10.40 10.62
CA SER A 63 15.07 9.41 10.91
C SER A 63 13.67 10.04 10.77
N ASP A 64 13.43 11.19 11.39
CA ASP A 64 12.17 11.92 11.34
C ASP A 64 11.83 12.35 9.90
N TRP A 65 12.81 12.85 9.13
CA TRP A 65 12.60 13.19 7.73
C TRP A 65 12.30 11.97 6.84
N LEU A 66 13.05 10.88 6.97
CA LEU A 66 12.77 9.63 6.26
C LEU A 66 11.38 9.12 6.59
N SER A 67 10.96 9.31 7.83
CA SER A 67 9.65 8.93 8.32
C SER A 67 8.53 9.80 7.74
N VAL A 68 8.76 11.10 7.55
CA VAL A 68 7.85 12.03 6.87
C VAL A 68 7.78 11.68 5.39
N LEU A 69 8.91 11.43 4.73
CA LEU A 69 8.96 11.01 3.33
C LEU A 69 8.31 9.65 3.10
N LEU A 70 8.45 8.69 4.03
CA LEU A 70 7.74 7.41 3.98
C LEU A 70 6.22 7.62 4.08
N SER A 71 5.78 8.48 4.99
CA SER A 71 4.37 8.87 5.12
C SER A 71 3.86 9.54 3.83
N GLU A 72 4.60 10.49 3.28
CA GLU A 72 4.23 11.20 2.05
C GLU A 72 4.26 10.31 0.80
N ASN A 73 5.21 9.38 0.70
CA ASN A 73 5.23 8.41 -0.40
C ASN A 73 4.11 7.37 -0.24
N ARG A 74 3.66 7.11 0.99
CA ARG A 74 2.46 6.30 1.29
C ARG A 74 1.16 7.11 1.26
N ASN A 75 1.22 8.41 0.93
CA ASN A 75 0.05 9.25 0.78
C ASN A 75 -0.89 8.63 -0.26
N ARG A 76 -2.19 8.69 0.03
CA ARG A 76 -3.29 8.28 -0.85
C ARG A 76 -3.07 8.66 -2.31
N LYS A 77 -2.54 9.87 -2.59
CA LYS A 77 -2.27 10.32 -3.97
C LYS A 77 -1.25 9.44 -4.70
N THR A 78 -0.15 9.06 -4.04
CA THR A 78 0.91 8.22 -4.62
C THR A 78 0.42 6.79 -4.82
N VAL A 79 -0.27 6.22 -3.83
CA VAL A 79 -0.87 4.88 -3.94
C VAL A 79 -1.88 4.84 -5.08
N GLN A 80 -2.79 5.81 -5.14
CA GLN A 80 -3.79 5.93 -6.19
C GLN A 80 -3.14 6.05 -7.57
N TYR A 81 -2.06 6.84 -7.69
CA TYR A 81 -1.34 7.01 -8.94
C TYR A 81 -0.72 5.68 -9.43
N ILE A 82 0.00 4.96 -8.56
CA ILE A 82 0.59 3.65 -8.89
C ILE A 82 -0.50 2.64 -9.28
N PHE A 83 -1.57 2.56 -8.49
CA PHE A 83 -2.65 1.60 -8.72
C PHE A 83 -3.38 1.90 -10.03
N THR A 84 -3.61 3.18 -10.33
CA THR A 84 -4.23 3.62 -11.59
C THR A 84 -3.39 3.25 -12.80
N ILE A 85 -2.06 3.42 -12.74
CA ILE A 85 -1.17 3.01 -13.84
C ILE A 85 -1.22 1.50 -14.02
N CYS A 86 -1.12 0.72 -12.94
CA CYS A 86 -1.19 -0.74 -13.00
C CYS A 86 -2.52 -1.23 -13.61
N LEU A 87 -3.64 -0.60 -13.21
CA LEU A 87 -4.96 -0.88 -13.76
C LEU A 87 -5.03 -0.57 -15.27
N ARG A 88 -4.57 0.62 -15.69
CA ARG A 88 -4.58 1.02 -17.11
C ARG A 88 -3.69 0.14 -17.99
N LEU A 89 -2.58 -0.33 -17.44
CA LEU A 89 -1.67 -1.26 -18.13
C LEU A 89 -2.16 -2.72 -18.07
N ARG A 90 -3.28 -2.99 -17.39
CA ARG A 90 -3.88 -4.32 -17.18
C ARG A 90 -2.87 -5.32 -16.59
N LEU A 91 -2.13 -4.89 -15.58
CA LEU A 91 -1.15 -5.72 -14.89
C LEU A 91 -1.84 -6.62 -13.86
N PRO A 92 -1.23 -7.78 -13.52
CA PRO A 92 -1.70 -8.62 -12.42
C PRO A 92 -1.80 -7.85 -11.09
N GLN A 93 -2.74 -8.26 -10.23
CA GLN A 93 -3.12 -7.52 -9.00
C GLN A 93 -1.98 -7.39 -7.98
N ASP A 94 -1.01 -8.30 -8.01
CA ASP A 94 0.16 -8.27 -7.13
C ASP A 94 1.18 -7.18 -7.50
N VAL A 95 1.29 -6.84 -8.79
CA VAL A 95 2.29 -5.90 -9.32
C VAL A 95 2.17 -4.54 -8.66
N LYS A 96 0.95 -4.05 -8.38
CA LYS A 96 0.73 -2.73 -7.79
C LYS A 96 1.26 -2.62 -6.36
N TYR A 97 1.15 -3.67 -5.54
CA TYR A 97 1.69 -3.68 -4.18
C TYR A 97 3.21 -3.79 -4.18
N ILE A 98 3.78 -4.61 -5.07
CA ILE A 98 5.24 -4.74 -5.21
C ILE A 98 5.83 -3.42 -5.70
N ALA A 99 5.21 -2.80 -6.70
CA ALA A 99 5.65 -1.52 -7.24
C ALA A 99 5.61 -0.41 -6.20
N LEU A 100 4.58 -0.39 -5.34
CA LEU A 100 4.49 0.55 -4.22
C LEU A 100 5.63 0.35 -3.22
N ASN A 101 5.91 -0.89 -2.82
CA ASN A 101 7.01 -1.19 -1.91
C ASN A 101 8.39 -0.83 -2.52
N LEU A 102 8.60 -1.14 -3.80
CA LEU A 102 9.80 -0.75 -4.54
C LEU A 102 9.96 0.76 -4.59
N PHE A 103 8.88 1.49 -4.90
CA PHE A 103 8.90 2.94 -4.98
C PHE A 103 9.25 3.57 -3.62
N ASN A 104 8.60 3.12 -2.55
CA ASN A 104 8.87 3.61 -1.18
C ASN A 104 10.33 3.36 -0.78
N ASN A 105 10.82 2.12 -0.95
CA ASN A 105 12.19 1.75 -0.59
C ASN A 105 13.22 2.55 -1.41
N PHE A 106 12.97 2.69 -2.71
CA PHE A 106 13.81 3.50 -3.59
C PHE A 106 13.84 4.95 -3.15
N MET A 107 12.68 5.57 -2.88
CA MET A 107 12.61 6.98 -2.51
C MET A 107 13.35 7.24 -1.21
N CYS A 108 13.22 6.37 -0.20
CA CYS A 108 13.97 6.48 1.04
C CYS A 108 15.48 6.41 0.81
N ALA A 109 15.96 5.33 0.17
CA ALA A 109 17.39 5.15 -0.07
C ALA A 109 17.96 6.28 -0.96
N HIS A 110 17.18 6.74 -1.95
CA HIS A 110 17.62 7.80 -2.85
C HIS A 110 17.73 9.15 -2.14
N ILE A 111 16.73 9.52 -1.34
CA ILE A 111 16.75 10.78 -0.60
C ILE A 111 17.80 10.76 0.50
N GLU A 112 17.96 9.65 1.22
CA GLU A 112 19.01 9.47 2.23
C GLU A 112 20.40 9.69 1.62
N SER A 113 20.67 9.08 0.46
CA SER A 113 21.93 9.26 -0.28
C SER A 113 22.13 10.71 -0.73
N LEU A 114 21.08 11.38 -1.22
CA LEU A 114 21.14 12.78 -1.63
C LEU A 114 21.40 13.71 -0.45
N TYR A 115 20.74 13.46 0.69
CA TYR A 115 20.94 14.20 1.93
C TYR A 115 22.36 14.05 2.45
N ALA A 116 22.88 12.82 2.51
CA ALA A 116 24.27 12.54 2.88
C ALA A 116 25.25 13.31 1.97
N MET A 117 24.98 13.41 0.66
CA MET A 117 25.82 14.18 -0.26
C MET A 117 25.77 15.69 -0.02
N VAL A 118 24.69 16.26 0.52
CA VAL A 118 24.59 17.68 0.85
C VAL A 118 25.24 17.98 2.19
N MET A 119 25.01 17.14 3.19
CA MET A 119 25.43 17.38 4.58
C MET A 119 26.84 16.88 4.90
N LEU A 120 27.26 15.75 4.33
CA LEU A 120 28.54 15.10 4.66
C LEU A 120 29.65 15.41 3.65
N LYS A 121 29.41 16.28 2.67
CA LYS A 121 30.43 16.64 1.68
C LYS A 121 31.58 17.41 2.34
N PRO A 122 32.84 17.02 2.14
CA PRO A 122 34.00 17.72 2.69
C PRO A 122 34.17 19.07 1.97
N GLY A 123 33.67 20.13 2.60
CA GLY A 123 33.79 21.51 2.17
C GLY A 123 32.90 22.38 3.04
N LYS A 124 33.44 23.45 3.63
CA LYS A 124 32.65 24.41 4.44
C LYS A 124 31.66 25.16 3.54
N LYS A 125 30.52 24.54 3.25
CA LYS A 125 29.36 25.24 2.67
C LYS A 125 28.61 25.94 3.79
N THR A 126 28.24 27.19 3.57
CA THR A 126 27.35 27.93 4.47
C THR A 126 25.94 27.34 4.40
N GLU A 127 25.15 27.50 5.46
CA GLU A 127 23.71 27.11 5.49
C GLU A 127 22.92 27.52 4.23
N PRO A 128 22.91 28.79 3.81
CA PRO A 128 22.14 29.20 2.62
C PRO A 128 22.62 28.54 1.31
N GLN A 129 23.86 28.05 1.27
CA GLN A 129 24.35 27.29 0.12
C GLN A 129 23.81 25.85 0.12
N ARG A 130 23.66 25.25 1.31
CA ARG A 130 23.08 23.91 1.48
C ARG A 130 21.59 23.90 1.16
N GLU A 131 20.84 24.90 1.63
CA GLU A 131 19.43 25.11 1.27
C GLU A 131 19.22 25.20 -0.25
N ARG A 132 20.00 26.04 -0.94
CA ARG A 132 19.91 26.19 -2.40
C ARG A 132 20.24 24.89 -3.14
N ASP A 133 21.20 24.12 -2.65
CA ASP A 133 21.55 22.84 -3.24
C ASP A 133 20.45 21.80 -2.99
N TRP A 134 19.83 21.81 -1.80
CA TRP A 134 18.69 20.97 -1.47
C TRP A 134 17.47 21.28 -2.34
N GLU A 135 17.13 22.55 -2.52
CA GLU A 135 16.00 22.97 -3.37
C GLU A 135 16.18 22.49 -4.83
N LYS A 136 17.41 22.59 -5.36
CA LYS A 136 17.73 22.05 -6.68
C LYS A 136 17.57 20.54 -6.76
N ILE A 137 17.99 19.83 -5.72
CA ILE A 137 17.83 18.37 -5.63
C ILE A 137 16.35 18.01 -5.58
N PHE A 138 15.58 18.66 -4.71
CA PHE A 138 14.15 18.44 -4.56
C PHE A 138 13.41 18.67 -5.88
N THR A 139 13.65 19.79 -6.55
CA THR A 139 13.11 20.08 -7.89
C THR A 139 13.47 18.99 -8.90
N THR A 140 14.70 18.48 -8.85
CA THR A 140 15.17 17.42 -9.76
C THR A 140 14.47 16.08 -9.48
N VAL A 141 14.33 15.70 -8.22
CA VAL A 141 13.64 14.48 -7.80
C VAL A 141 12.17 14.54 -8.20
N SER A 142 11.48 15.65 -7.89
CA SER A 142 10.08 15.88 -8.20
C SER A 142 9.78 15.72 -9.70
N ARG A 143 10.65 16.24 -10.58
CA ARG A 143 10.51 16.07 -12.03
C ARG A 143 10.69 14.62 -12.52
N GLN A 144 11.38 13.79 -11.73
CA GLN A 144 11.68 12.40 -12.07
C GLN A 144 10.69 11.40 -11.48
N VAL A 145 9.79 11.81 -10.56
CA VAL A 145 8.86 10.91 -9.85
C VAL A 145 8.12 10.00 -10.82
N ALA A 146 7.48 10.54 -11.86
CA ALA A 146 6.74 9.73 -12.83
C ALA A 146 7.61 8.65 -13.51
N LEU A 147 8.85 8.99 -13.90
CA LEU A 147 9.79 8.02 -14.46
C LEU A 147 10.12 6.93 -13.43
N ARG A 148 10.38 7.30 -12.17
CA ARG A 148 10.69 6.36 -11.09
C ARG A 148 9.52 5.45 -10.78
N THR A 149 8.31 5.98 -10.72
CA THR A 149 7.08 5.23 -10.50
C THR A 149 6.87 4.18 -11.60
N VAL A 150 6.89 4.57 -12.87
CA VAL A 150 6.67 3.61 -13.97
C VAL A 150 7.82 2.61 -14.07
N SER A 151 9.05 2.99 -13.73
CA SER A 151 10.19 2.07 -13.65
C SER A 151 10.02 1.04 -12.51
N CYS A 152 9.49 1.44 -11.34
CA CYS A 152 9.16 0.49 -10.26
C CYS A 152 8.07 -0.49 -10.70
N ILE A 153 7.05 -0.03 -11.41
CA ILE A 153 6.00 -0.88 -12.00
C ILE A 153 6.61 -1.84 -13.03
N GLN A 154 7.56 -1.37 -13.84
CA GLN A 154 8.27 -2.20 -14.80
C GLN A 154 9.06 -3.33 -14.11
N ILE A 155 9.81 -3.02 -13.07
CA ILE A 155 10.56 -4.01 -12.28
C ILE A 155 9.58 -5.01 -11.63
N ALA A 156 8.54 -4.53 -10.95
CA ALA A 156 7.54 -5.38 -10.30
C ALA A 156 6.85 -6.33 -11.30
N SER A 157 6.52 -5.84 -12.49
CA SER A 157 5.95 -6.64 -13.57
C SER A 157 6.89 -7.76 -14.02
N LYS A 158 8.19 -7.47 -14.19
CA LYS A 158 9.23 -8.46 -14.52
C LYS A 158 9.42 -9.50 -13.41
N MET A 159 9.26 -9.13 -12.14
CA MET A 159 9.38 -10.04 -11.01
C MET A 159 8.26 -11.10 -10.97
N ARG A 160 7.05 -10.76 -11.45
CA ARG A 160 5.88 -11.64 -11.36
C ARG A 160 5.63 -12.50 -12.58
N SER A 161 5.96 -11.99 -13.77
CA SER A 161 5.77 -12.77 -14.99
C SER A 161 6.77 -12.38 -16.07
N HIS A 162 7.43 -13.37 -16.64
CA HIS A 162 8.29 -13.17 -17.80
C HIS A 162 7.47 -12.88 -19.08
N THR A 163 6.26 -13.44 -19.21
CA THR A 163 5.43 -13.29 -20.42
C THR A 163 4.67 -11.97 -20.47
N PHE A 164 4.27 -11.45 -19.31
CA PHE A 164 3.52 -10.17 -19.20
C PHE A 164 4.39 -9.01 -18.72
N ALA A 165 5.71 -9.20 -18.72
CA ALA A 165 6.68 -8.18 -18.32
C ALA A 165 6.53 -6.91 -19.17
N LEU A 166 6.48 -5.75 -18.51
CA LEU A 166 6.54 -4.46 -19.19
C LEU A 166 7.91 -4.26 -19.86
N ASN A 167 7.90 -4.13 -21.18
CA ASN A 167 9.07 -3.77 -21.95
C ASN A 167 9.24 -2.24 -22.05
N VAL A 168 10.43 -1.81 -22.45
CA VAL A 168 10.79 -0.38 -22.57
C VAL A 168 9.84 0.38 -23.51
N PRO A 169 9.45 -0.13 -24.70
CA PRO A 169 8.48 0.55 -25.55
C PRO A 169 7.12 0.82 -24.88
N ARG A 170 6.56 -0.13 -24.14
CA ARG A 170 5.29 0.04 -23.41
C ARG A 170 5.42 1.08 -22.29
N VAL A 171 6.53 1.07 -21.56
CA VAL A 171 6.85 2.10 -20.55
C VAL A 171 6.96 3.48 -21.18
N ARG A 172 7.63 3.59 -22.33
CA ARG A 172 7.76 4.86 -23.06
C ARG A 172 6.39 5.40 -23.50
N SER A 173 5.54 4.55 -24.06
CA SER A 173 4.18 4.92 -24.48
C SER A 173 3.32 5.37 -23.29
N CYS A 174 3.45 4.68 -22.14
CA CYS A 174 2.79 5.08 -20.90
C CYS A 174 3.26 6.47 -20.44
N LEU A 175 4.57 6.71 -20.38
CA LEU A 175 5.14 8.00 -20.00
C LEU A 175 4.72 9.13 -20.96
N GLN A 176 4.68 8.86 -22.27
CA GLN A 176 4.18 9.81 -23.27
C GLN A 176 2.71 10.17 -23.05
N SER A 177 1.86 9.18 -22.72
CA SER A 177 0.45 9.44 -22.39
C SER A 177 0.26 10.29 -21.12
N LEU A 178 1.27 10.31 -20.24
CA LEU A 178 1.32 11.13 -19.03
C LEU A 178 1.97 12.51 -19.28
N GLY A 179 2.37 12.82 -20.52
CA GLY A 179 3.00 14.09 -20.89
C GLY A 179 4.53 14.11 -20.79
N TYR A 180 5.18 12.95 -20.60
CA TYR A 180 6.63 12.86 -20.45
C TYR A 180 7.32 12.22 -21.66
N ALA A 181 8.30 12.92 -22.22
CA ALA A 181 9.11 12.44 -23.33
C ALA A 181 10.48 11.91 -22.85
N TYR A 182 10.51 10.65 -22.42
CA TYR A 182 11.75 9.96 -22.03
C TYR A 182 12.29 9.06 -23.15
N THR A 183 13.62 8.96 -23.25
CA THR A 183 14.31 8.04 -24.16
C THR A 183 14.41 6.63 -23.56
N ASP A 184 14.67 5.63 -24.40
CA ASP A 184 14.88 4.24 -23.94
C ASP A 184 16.05 4.10 -23.00
N ASP A 185 17.13 4.81 -23.30
CA ASP A 185 18.32 4.84 -22.47
C ASP A 185 18.00 5.42 -21.09
N ALA A 186 17.20 6.49 -21.02
CA ALA A 186 16.76 7.06 -19.74
C ALA A 186 15.90 6.08 -18.93
N ILE A 187 15.00 5.34 -19.59
CA ILE A 187 14.17 4.32 -18.94
C ILE A 187 15.03 3.18 -18.39
N ARG A 188 15.96 2.63 -19.20
CA ARG A 188 16.88 1.56 -18.76
C ARG A 188 17.78 2.00 -17.61
N LYS A 189 18.36 3.21 -17.71
CA LYS A 189 19.16 3.81 -16.62
C LYS A 189 18.34 4.01 -15.36
N SER A 190 17.05 4.32 -15.50
CA SER A 190 16.16 4.46 -14.35
C SER A 190 15.94 3.12 -13.65
N GLU A 191 15.68 2.07 -14.40
CA GLU A 191 15.55 0.71 -13.86
C GLU A 191 16.80 0.27 -13.10
N ILE A 192 17.99 0.43 -13.71
CA ILE A 192 19.27 0.08 -13.06
C ILE A 192 19.47 0.90 -11.79
N ARG A 193 19.16 2.21 -11.81
CA ARG A 193 19.29 3.07 -10.62
C ARG A 193 18.42 2.59 -9.47
N ILE A 194 17.18 2.20 -9.74
CA ILE A 194 16.27 1.69 -8.71
C ILE A 194 16.81 0.39 -8.13
N LEU A 195 17.22 -0.55 -8.98
CA LEU A 195 17.79 -1.83 -8.55
C LEU A 195 19.07 -1.65 -7.71
N MET A 196 19.95 -0.74 -8.10
CA MET A 196 21.16 -0.43 -7.31
C MET A 196 20.81 0.19 -5.95
N ALA A 197 19.85 1.11 -5.90
CA ALA A 197 19.46 1.78 -4.66
C ALA A 197 18.85 0.82 -3.63
N ILE A 198 18.13 -0.21 -4.08
CA ILE A 198 17.59 -1.27 -3.20
C ILE A 198 18.56 -2.45 -3.02
N GLY A 199 19.81 -2.32 -3.48
CA GLY A 199 20.85 -3.36 -3.34
C GLY A 199 20.54 -4.68 -4.06
N PHE A 200 19.75 -4.64 -5.14
CA PHE A 200 19.20 -5.83 -5.81
C PHE A 200 18.43 -6.78 -4.87
N CYS A 201 18.03 -6.28 -3.69
CA CYS A 201 17.32 -7.05 -2.69
C CYS A 201 15.84 -7.10 -3.06
N MET A 202 15.35 -8.31 -3.33
CA MET A 202 13.97 -8.53 -3.78
C MET A 202 13.00 -8.85 -2.64
N SER A 203 13.37 -8.55 -1.40
CA SER A 203 12.49 -8.68 -0.22
C SER A 203 11.17 -7.91 -0.38
N SER A 204 11.14 -6.88 -1.24
CA SER A 204 9.94 -6.15 -1.65
C SER A 204 8.90 -7.00 -2.39
N ALA A 205 9.23 -8.23 -2.80
CA ALA A 205 8.28 -9.20 -3.37
C ALA A 205 7.27 -9.70 -2.33
N ASN A 206 7.64 -9.69 -1.04
CA ASN A 206 6.76 -10.06 0.04
C ASN A 206 5.73 -8.94 0.21
N THR A 207 4.49 -9.22 -0.19
CA THR A 207 3.38 -8.29 -0.17
C THR A 207 2.20 -8.88 0.57
N PRO A 208 1.32 -8.07 1.17
CA PRO A 208 0.17 -8.59 1.92
C PRO A 208 -0.70 -9.55 1.11
N ILE A 209 -0.80 -9.34 -0.21
CA ILE A 209 -1.54 -10.23 -1.12
C ILE A 209 -0.99 -11.67 -1.14
N THR A 210 0.33 -11.87 -0.96
CA THR A 210 0.94 -13.21 -0.88
C THR A 210 0.54 -13.92 0.42
N TYR A 211 0.46 -13.16 1.53
CA TYR A 211 -0.03 -13.68 2.80
C TYR A 211 -1.52 -14.01 2.72
N VAL A 212 -2.33 -13.16 2.10
CA VAL A 212 -3.76 -13.43 1.83
C VAL A 212 -3.93 -14.72 1.03
N GLU A 213 -3.21 -14.89 -0.09
CA GLU A 213 -3.32 -16.10 -0.93
C GLU A 213 -2.95 -17.37 -0.12
N SER A 214 -1.84 -17.29 0.62
CA SER A 214 -1.32 -18.40 1.42
C SER A 214 -2.27 -18.79 2.55
N LEU A 215 -2.71 -17.81 3.35
CA LEU A 215 -3.59 -18.03 4.50
C LEU A 215 -5.00 -18.44 4.06
N LEU A 216 -5.52 -17.90 2.96
CA LEU A 216 -6.82 -18.31 2.41
C LEU A 216 -6.78 -19.79 1.99
N ASN A 217 -5.73 -20.21 1.28
CA ASN A 217 -5.55 -21.60 0.88
C ASN A 217 -5.35 -22.54 2.09
N LEU A 218 -4.60 -22.12 3.11
CA LEU A 218 -4.44 -22.92 4.34
C LEU A 218 -5.75 -23.02 5.13
N THR A 219 -6.51 -21.93 5.24
CA THR A 219 -7.81 -21.88 5.91
C THR A 219 -8.83 -22.76 5.21
N TYR A 220 -8.86 -22.71 3.87
CA TYR A 220 -9.72 -23.59 3.06
C TYR A 220 -9.41 -25.07 3.33
N ARG A 221 -8.13 -25.45 3.33
CA ARG A 221 -7.71 -26.83 3.63
C ARG A 221 -8.01 -27.26 5.06
N ALA A 222 -7.91 -26.34 6.01
CA ALA A 222 -8.19 -26.60 7.42
C ALA A 222 -9.69 -26.79 7.71
N ASN A 223 -10.57 -26.31 6.81
CA ASN A 223 -12.03 -26.32 6.99
C ASN A 223 -12.76 -26.96 5.80
N PRO A 224 -12.52 -28.25 5.51
CA PRO A 224 -13.14 -28.92 4.35
C PRO A 224 -14.67 -29.04 4.46
N HIS A 225 -15.21 -28.91 5.67
CA HIS A 225 -16.65 -28.95 5.95
C HIS A 225 -17.34 -27.60 5.65
N LEU A 226 -16.57 -26.50 5.56
CA LEU A 226 -17.12 -25.19 5.26
C LEU A 226 -17.19 -25.00 3.73
N LYS A 227 -18.38 -24.63 3.23
CA LYS A 227 -18.60 -24.30 1.81
C LYS A 227 -18.07 -22.90 1.49
N MET A 228 -16.76 -22.75 1.46
CA MET A 228 -16.08 -21.49 1.11
C MET A 228 -16.00 -21.30 -0.41
N ASN A 229 -16.47 -20.15 -0.91
CA ASN A 229 -16.21 -19.75 -2.29
C ASN A 229 -14.84 -19.03 -2.35
N ILE A 230 -13.79 -19.78 -2.67
CA ILE A 230 -12.41 -19.25 -2.68
C ILE A 230 -12.24 -18.12 -3.71
N ASP A 231 -12.85 -18.25 -4.89
CA ASP A 231 -12.70 -17.27 -5.97
C ASP A 231 -13.27 -15.92 -5.53
N SER A 232 -14.50 -15.90 -4.99
CA SER A 232 -15.10 -14.68 -4.47
C SER A 232 -14.35 -14.16 -3.23
N LEU A 233 -13.90 -15.03 -2.33
CA LEU A 233 -13.11 -14.61 -1.17
C LEU A 233 -11.81 -13.91 -1.57
N TRP A 234 -11.15 -14.42 -2.61
CA TRP A 234 -9.96 -13.80 -3.17
C TRP A 234 -10.27 -12.42 -3.76
N GLU A 235 -11.29 -12.30 -4.60
CA GLU A 235 -11.70 -11.03 -5.21
C GLU A 235 -12.04 -9.97 -4.16
N TYR A 236 -12.87 -10.32 -3.16
CA TYR A 236 -13.19 -9.42 -2.06
C TYR A 236 -11.95 -9.06 -1.25
N SER A 237 -11.04 -10.01 -0.99
CA SER A 237 -9.80 -9.74 -0.27
C SER A 237 -8.92 -8.72 -1.00
N VAL A 238 -8.81 -8.81 -2.34
CA VAL A 238 -8.07 -7.83 -3.14
C VAL A 238 -8.73 -6.45 -3.07
N LEU A 239 -10.06 -6.37 -3.16
CA LEU A 239 -10.80 -5.10 -3.05
C LEU A 239 -10.62 -4.45 -1.67
N ILE A 240 -10.75 -5.23 -0.61
CA ILE A 240 -10.55 -4.76 0.77
C ILE A 240 -9.11 -4.28 0.96
N LEU A 241 -8.14 -5.03 0.43
CA LEU A 241 -6.73 -4.65 0.51
C LEU A 241 -6.46 -3.34 -0.24
N ASP A 242 -7.08 -3.13 -1.41
CA ASP A 242 -7.01 -1.85 -2.12
C ASP A 242 -7.55 -0.69 -1.29
N CYS A 243 -8.71 -0.88 -0.64
CA CYS A 243 -9.27 0.12 0.26
C CYS A 243 -8.33 0.44 1.42
N VAL A 244 -7.71 -0.58 2.03
CA VAL A 244 -6.74 -0.39 3.12
C VAL A 244 -5.56 0.43 2.61
N PHE A 245 -4.95 0.06 1.48
CA PHE A 245 -3.79 0.77 0.93
C PHE A 245 -4.11 2.22 0.51
N LEU A 246 -5.30 2.48 -0.02
CA LEU A 246 -5.72 3.84 -0.38
C LEU A 246 -6.00 4.73 0.84
N ARG A 247 -6.20 4.14 2.02
CA ARG A 247 -6.60 4.81 3.26
C ARG A 247 -5.69 4.42 4.44
N MET A 248 -4.41 4.11 4.19
CA MET A 248 -3.53 3.57 5.22
C MET A 248 -3.45 4.47 6.46
N ASP A 249 -3.39 5.79 6.30
CA ASP A 249 -3.32 6.73 7.42
C ASP A 249 -4.57 6.66 8.32
N ASP A 250 -5.76 6.64 7.71
CA ASP A 250 -7.03 6.53 8.44
C ASP A 250 -7.16 5.17 9.10
N PHE A 251 -6.72 4.13 8.40
CA PHE A 251 -6.75 2.75 8.87
C PHE A 251 -5.86 2.54 10.10
N TYR A 252 -4.58 2.89 10.02
CA TYR A 252 -3.67 2.71 11.15
C TYR A 252 -4.04 3.61 12.33
N ARG A 253 -4.54 4.83 12.08
CA ARG A 253 -5.10 5.69 13.14
C ARG A 253 -6.23 4.99 13.90
N ARG A 254 -7.13 4.30 13.20
CA ARG A 254 -8.24 3.53 13.83
C ARG A 254 -7.73 2.32 14.60
N ILE A 255 -6.78 1.58 14.06
CA ILE A 255 -6.17 0.45 14.78
C ILE A 255 -5.55 0.94 16.09
N LEU A 256 -4.86 2.09 16.08
CA LEU A 256 -4.28 2.67 17.28
C LEU A 256 -5.35 3.09 18.29
N LEU A 257 -6.45 3.71 17.84
CA LEU A 257 -7.60 4.02 18.70
C LEU A 257 -8.26 2.77 19.29
N LEU A 258 -8.37 1.68 18.52
CA LEU A 258 -8.95 0.42 18.99
C LEU A 258 -8.09 -0.29 20.02
N VAL A 259 -6.77 -0.23 19.88
CA VAL A 259 -5.81 -0.91 20.77
C VAL A 259 -5.51 -0.07 22.02
N HIS A 260 -5.39 1.25 21.89
CA HIS A 260 -4.97 2.14 22.99
C HIS A 260 -6.09 3.02 23.55
N GLY A 261 -7.27 3.09 22.93
CA GLY A 261 -8.33 4.02 23.32
C GLY A 261 -7.90 5.48 23.14
N ASP A 262 -8.36 6.38 24.00
CA ASP A 262 -7.94 7.80 24.01
C ASP A 262 -6.45 8.02 24.35
N ARG A 263 -5.71 6.96 24.73
CA ARG A 263 -4.28 7.02 25.07
C ARG A 263 -3.37 6.90 23.84
N THR A 264 -3.82 7.36 22.68
CA THR A 264 -3.06 7.29 21.41
C THR A 264 -1.73 8.03 21.47
N GLU A 265 -1.61 9.03 22.35
CA GLU A 265 -0.39 9.79 22.64
C GLU A 265 0.78 8.94 23.16
N PHE A 266 0.52 7.70 23.64
CA PHE A 266 1.55 6.78 24.15
C PHE A 266 2.00 5.72 23.14
N ALA A 267 1.40 5.67 21.94
CA ALA A 267 1.84 4.74 20.91
C ALA A 267 3.18 5.20 20.32
N THR A 268 4.28 4.57 20.73
CA THR A 268 5.59 4.84 20.13
C THR A 268 5.56 4.51 18.64
N ARG A 269 6.27 5.30 17.82
CA ARG A 269 6.33 5.09 16.37
C ARG A 269 6.81 3.68 16.00
N GLU A 270 7.72 3.12 16.80
CA GLU A 270 8.20 1.74 16.64
C GLU A 270 7.06 0.70 16.70
N ARG A 271 6.08 0.87 17.60
CA ARG A 271 4.94 -0.04 17.71
C ARG A 271 4.01 0.08 16.50
N ILE A 272 3.81 1.30 15.99
CA ILE A 272 3.06 1.54 14.76
C ILE A 272 3.73 0.80 13.60
N LEU A 273 5.04 0.99 13.43
CA LEU A 273 5.82 0.33 12.38
C LEU A 273 5.80 -1.20 12.49
N GLN A 274 5.77 -1.76 13.70
CA GLN A 274 5.62 -3.21 13.91
C GLN A 274 4.26 -3.72 13.40
N VAL A 275 3.17 -3.01 13.72
CA VAL A 275 1.83 -3.37 13.23
C VAL A 275 1.73 -3.20 11.71
N GLU A 276 2.34 -2.14 11.15
CA GLU A 276 2.41 -1.94 9.69
C GLU A 276 3.21 -3.02 8.97
N ALA A 277 4.26 -3.55 9.62
CA ALA A 277 5.11 -4.59 9.07
C ALA A 277 4.48 -6.00 9.17
N ASP A 278 3.47 -6.19 10.02
CA ASP A 278 2.81 -7.48 10.19
C ASP A 278 1.75 -7.74 9.11
N TYR A 279 2.24 -8.15 7.94
CA TYR A 279 1.40 -8.53 6.81
C TYR A 279 0.57 -9.80 7.06
N ALA A 280 0.98 -10.66 8.00
CA ALA A 280 0.20 -11.84 8.35
C ALA A 280 -1.04 -11.45 9.16
N LEU A 281 -0.89 -10.52 10.12
CA LEU A 281 -2.01 -9.94 10.88
C LEU A 281 -2.97 -9.19 9.96
N LEU A 282 -2.43 -8.35 9.06
CA LEU A 282 -3.25 -7.64 8.06
C LEU A 282 -4.03 -8.63 7.18
N ALA A 283 -3.37 -9.68 6.67
CA ALA A 283 -4.01 -10.69 5.86
C ALA A 283 -5.13 -11.45 6.60
N CYS A 284 -4.95 -11.76 7.89
CA CYS A 284 -6.01 -12.35 8.71
C CYS A 284 -7.23 -11.43 8.79
N GLY A 285 -7.03 -10.14 9.05
CA GLY A 285 -8.11 -9.15 9.10
C GLY A 285 -8.85 -9.02 7.77
N VAL A 286 -8.12 -8.97 6.65
CA VAL A 286 -8.69 -8.90 5.29
C VAL A 286 -9.55 -10.12 4.98
N ILE A 287 -9.06 -11.33 5.27
CA ILE A 287 -9.80 -12.58 5.04
C ILE A 287 -11.08 -12.60 5.88
N CYS A 288 -11.01 -12.18 7.14
CA CYS A 288 -12.15 -12.10 8.04
C CYS A 288 -13.26 -11.16 7.51
N ILE A 289 -12.89 -9.99 6.97
CA ILE A 289 -13.86 -9.08 6.33
C ILE A 289 -14.43 -9.69 5.06
N ALA A 290 -13.60 -10.26 4.19
CA ALA A 290 -14.06 -10.92 2.98
C ALA A 290 -15.08 -12.04 3.29
N CYS A 291 -14.80 -12.84 4.32
CA CYS A 291 -15.73 -13.87 4.81
C CYS A 291 -17.03 -13.27 5.31
N THR A 292 -16.96 -12.17 6.08
CA THR A 292 -18.15 -11.48 6.59
C THR A 292 -19.03 -10.94 5.47
N CYS A 293 -18.42 -10.39 4.41
CA CYS A 293 -19.13 -9.86 3.25
C CYS A 293 -19.87 -10.94 2.45
N ILE A 294 -19.34 -12.16 2.39
CA ILE A 294 -19.89 -13.24 1.55
C ILE A 294 -20.82 -14.17 2.35
N HIS A 295 -20.42 -14.56 3.55
CA HIS A 295 -21.05 -15.62 4.33
C HIS A 295 -21.75 -15.11 5.60
N GLY A 296 -21.62 -13.83 5.92
CA GLY A 296 -22.18 -13.24 7.13
C GLY A 296 -21.33 -13.49 8.39
N ARG A 297 -21.80 -12.94 9.53
CA ARG A 297 -21.04 -12.91 10.79
C ARG A 297 -20.86 -14.27 11.44
N ASP A 298 -21.82 -15.18 11.29
CA ASP A 298 -21.76 -16.49 11.96
C ASP A 298 -20.61 -17.36 11.44
N PHE A 299 -20.14 -17.08 10.22
CA PHE A 299 -19.05 -17.82 9.57
C PHE A 299 -17.65 -17.39 10.04
N ILE A 300 -17.52 -16.19 10.62
CA ILE A 300 -16.21 -15.62 10.97
C ILE A 300 -15.53 -16.41 12.09
N ASN A 301 -16.29 -16.95 13.04
CA ASN A 301 -15.72 -17.61 14.23
C ASN A 301 -14.90 -18.84 13.86
N SER A 302 -15.40 -19.68 12.97
CA SER A 302 -14.69 -20.88 12.50
C SER A 302 -13.45 -20.54 11.68
N VAL A 303 -13.54 -19.50 10.83
CA VAL A 303 -12.41 -18.99 10.03
C VAL A 303 -11.35 -18.37 10.94
N MET A 304 -11.75 -17.54 11.89
CA MET A 304 -10.87 -16.85 12.82
C MET A 304 -10.14 -17.82 13.74
N PHE A 305 -10.83 -18.84 14.27
CA PHE A 305 -10.20 -19.92 15.04
C PHE A 305 -9.15 -20.67 14.22
N SER A 306 -9.44 -20.91 12.94
CA SER A 306 -8.49 -21.55 12.02
C SER A 306 -7.28 -20.68 11.74
N LEU A 307 -7.48 -19.38 11.50
CA LEU A 307 -6.41 -18.41 11.28
C LEU A 307 -5.52 -18.29 12.52
N GLN A 308 -6.10 -18.21 13.72
CA GLN A 308 -5.37 -18.22 14.98
C GLN A 308 -4.50 -19.47 15.12
N ARG A 309 -5.06 -20.66 14.82
CA ARG A 309 -4.30 -21.93 14.89
C ARG A 309 -3.17 -22.01 13.86
N ILE A 310 -3.38 -21.47 12.66
CA ILE A 310 -2.39 -21.50 11.57
C ILE A 310 -1.25 -20.51 11.82
N THR A 311 -1.58 -19.30 12.30
CA THR A 311 -0.62 -18.19 12.41
C THR A 311 -0.02 -18.03 13.80
N GLY A 312 -0.68 -18.58 14.83
CA GLY A 312 -0.34 -18.33 16.24
C GLY A 312 -0.78 -16.95 16.75
N ILE A 313 -1.40 -16.11 15.90
CA ILE A 313 -1.83 -14.76 16.26
C ILE A 313 -3.07 -14.85 17.16
N PRO A 314 -3.07 -14.21 18.36
CA PRO A 314 -4.24 -14.16 19.23
C PRO A 314 -5.48 -13.60 18.54
N SER A 315 -6.64 -14.20 18.82
CA SER A 315 -7.92 -13.80 18.23
C SER A 315 -8.27 -12.34 18.49
N GLU A 316 -7.91 -11.80 19.66
CA GLU A 316 -8.09 -10.39 20.01
C GLU A 316 -7.43 -9.45 18.98
N HIS A 317 -6.18 -9.72 18.56
CA HIS A 317 -5.50 -8.90 17.57
C HIS A 317 -6.16 -9.01 16.19
N ILE A 318 -6.60 -10.21 15.80
CA ILE A 318 -7.35 -10.41 14.56
C ILE A 318 -8.67 -9.64 14.59
N ILE A 319 -9.34 -9.60 15.75
CA ILE A 319 -10.59 -8.84 15.97
C ILE A 319 -10.36 -7.35 15.79
N HIS A 320 -9.34 -6.79 16.44
CA HIS A 320 -8.98 -5.38 16.28
C HIS A 320 -8.64 -5.05 14.83
N MET A 321 -7.89 -5.94 14.16
CA MET A 321 -7.49 -5.75 12.78
C MET A 321 -8.70 -5.73 11.83
N TYR A 322 -9.59 -6.73 11.88
CA TYR A 322 -10.78 -6.73 11.02
C TYR A 322 -11.71 -5.56 11.38
N THR A 323 -11.87 -5.22 12.66
CA THR A 323 -12.75 -4.12 13.08
C THR A 323 -12.26 -2.78 12.53
N GLY A 324 -10.95 -2.51 12.58
CA GLY A 324 -10.37 -1.32 11.99
C GLY A 324 -10.54 -1.25 10.47
N ILE A 325 -10.37 -2.38 9.77
CA ILE A 325 -10.66 -2.47 8.33
C ILE A 325 -12.13 -2.17 8.06
N PHE A 326 -13.05 -2.81 8.78
CA PHE A 326 -14.48 -2.63 8.61
C PHE A 326 -14.89 -1.17 8.76
N GLN A 327 -14.45 -0.51 9.83
CA GLN A 327 -14.73 0.90 10.07
C GLN A 327 -14.15 1.81 8.98
N THR A 328 -12.95 1.51 8.51
CA THR A 328 -12.29 2.30 7.45
C THR A 328 -13.05 2.23 6.13
N VAL A 329 -13.53 1.04 5.77
CA VAL A 329 -14.31 0.77 4.55
C VAL A 329 -15.73 1.31 4.69
N TYR A 330 -16.38 1.10 5.84
CA TYR A 330 -17.75 1.55 6.10
C TYR A 330 -17.86 3.08 6.04
N ASP A 331 -16.96 3.81 6.70
CA ASP A 331 -16.97 5.26 6.69
C ASP A 331 -16.73 5.86 5.30
N HIS A 332 -16.05 5.11 4.41
CA HIS A 332 -15.91 5.52 3.02
C HIS A 332 -17.24 5.40 2.25
N LEU A 333 -18.02 4.36 2.53
CA LEU A 333 -19.31 4.11 1.87
C LEU A 333 -20.41 5.04 2.39
N VAL A 334 -20.39 5.40 3.67
CA VAL A 334 -21.45 6.18 4.33
C VAL A 334 -21.09 7.67 4.45
N GLY A 335 -19.83 8.05 4.25
CA GLY A 335 -19.41 9.45 4.17
C GLY A 335 -19.28 10.17 5.52
N HIS A 336 -19.26 9.46 6.64
CA HIS A 336 -19.02 10.06 7.96
C HIS A 336 -17.52 10.21 8.25
N PRO A 337 -17.02 11.42 8.54
CA PRO A 337 -15.70 11.59 9.12
C PRO A 337 -15.68 11.10 10.58
N LEU A 338 -14.46 10.83 11.08
CA LEU A 338 -14.12 10.33 12.41
C LEU A 338 -14.68 11.18 13.55
N THR A 339 -15.98 11.10 13.81
CA THR A 339 -16.65 11.61 15.01
C THR A 339 -17.83 10.71 15.27
N ASP A 340 -17.63 9.64 16.03
CA ASP A 340 -18.64 9.07 16.93
C ASP A 340 -18.04 7.90 17.72
N SER A 341 -17.42 8.24 18.85
CA SER A 341 -16.94 7.29 19.86
C SER A 341 -18.07 6.37 20.38
N HIS A 342 -19.34 6.78 20.22
CA HIS A 342 -20.51 6.02 20.63
C HIS A 342 -20.82 4.80 19.74
N ALA A 343 -20.52 4.82 18.44
CA ALA A 343 -20.76 3.68 17.56
C ALA A 343 -19.74 2.55 17.81
N SER A 344 -18.48 2.90 18.07
CA SER A 344 -17.42 1.98 18.49
C SER A 344 -17.69 1.32 19.85
N ALA A 345 -18.26 2.06 20.80
CA ALA A 345 -18.60 1.53 22.12
C ALA A 345 -19.76 0.53 22.05
N SER A 346 -20.83 0.84 21.30
CA SER A 346 -21.98 -0.06 21.11
C SER A 346 -21.58 -1.39 20.44
N LEU A 347 -20.69 -1.34 19.44
CA LEU A 347 -20.21 -2.53 18.73
C LEU A 347 -19.28 -3.39 19.59
N LEU A 348 -18.33 -2.78 20.31
CA LEU A 348 -17.43 -3.51 21.23
C LEU A 348 -18.17 -4.09 22.44
N GLN A 349 -19.23 -3.42 22.90
CA GLN A 349 -20.06 -3.90 24.01
C GLN A 349 -20.93 -5.09 23.58
N HIS A 350 -21.44 -5.11 22.34
CA HIS A 350 -22.12 -6.28 21.78
C HIS A 350 -21.18 -7.48 21.50
N ILE A 351 -19.93 -7.22 21.11
CA ILE A 351 -18.90 -8.26 20.93
C ILE A 351 -18.45 -8.85 22.28
N ARG A 352 -18.32 -8.02 23.33
CA ARG A 352 -18.00 -8.51 24.69
C ARG A 352 -19.16 -9.29 25.34
N LEU A 353 -20.41 -8.92 25.07
CA LEU A 353 -21.58 -9.61 25.62
C LEU A 353 -21.84 -10.99 25.00
N SER A 354 -21.30 -11.28 23.81
CA SER A 354 -21.40 -12.60 23.17
C SER A 354 -20.30 -13.58 23.61
N ASN A 355 -19.13 -13.09 24.08
CA ASN A 355 -18.06 -13.93 24.63
C ASN A 355 -18.25 -14.31 26.11
N ASN A 356 -19.12 -13.61 26.85
CA ASN A 356 -19.39 -13.92 28.26
C ASN A 356 -20.59 -14.87 28.48
N ASN A 357 -21.22 -15.35 27.41
CA ASN A 357 -22.37 -16.27 27.46
C ASN A 357 -22.08 -17.65 26.83
N GLN A 358 -20.81 -18.08 26.79
CA GLN A 358 -20.41 -19.46 26.48
C GLN A 358 -19.57 -20.06 27.61
#